data_AF-A0A8T2RYU0-F1
#
_entry.id   AF-A0A8T2RYU0-F1
#
_cell.length_a   1.000
_cell.length_b   1.000
_cell.length_c   1.000
_cell.angle_alpha   90.00
_cell.angle_beta   90.00
_cell.angle_gamma   90.00
#
_symmetry.space_group_name_H-M   'P 1'
#
loop_
_entity.id
_entity.type
_entity.pdbx_description
1 polymer ?
#
loop_
_entity_poly.entity_id
_entity_poly.type
_entity_poly.pdbx_seq_one_letter_code
_entity_poly.pdbx_strand_id
1 'polypeptide(L)'
;MFTKICLALLGCYEWASLPSLPPWRMLLPTWFPFNIYQTSSWARATLVPLIPIAEKKLVFKFTENLSFDEFYTKERVTDSFSTSLCGDWKSSLFLGMDYGFKAMERLGIVPFRERGLKEVTRWFLARVEESGDFSAIYPAMFYSILYMNKSVDVSDPILAKLLLALKRFFLETKDELVVQITLSPVWDSAFVLRSLVESGIEADQQALQKAGEWLVKKQVSLEGDWVYNVPSACGGGGWAFEFCNR
;
A
#
# COMPACT_ATOMS: atom_id res chain seq x y z
N MET A 1 -2.69 7.96 11.78
CA MET A 1 -1.57 7.00 11.73
C MET A 1 -0.58 7.35 10.62
N PHE A 2 -0.97 7.35 9.34
CA PHE A 2 -0.05 7.60 8.21
C PHE A 2 0.69 8.95 8.27
N THR A 3 0.05 10.04 8.74
CA THR A 3 0.75 11.32 8.99
C THR A 3 1.95 11.15 9.92
N LYS A 4 1.80 10.39 11.01
CA LYS A 4 2.88 10.12 11.97
C LYS A 4 3.97 9.24 11.34
N ILE A 5 3.61 8.30 10.46
CA ILE A 5 4.57 7.50 9.68
C ILE A 5 5.37 8.41 8.74
N CYS A 6 4.72 9.32 8.01
CA CYS A 6 5.40 10.28 7.14
C CYS A 6 6.34 11.20 7.93
N LEU A 7 5.92 11.72 9.09
CA LEU A 7 6.79 12.50 9.96
C LEU A 7 7.96 11.66 10.50
N ALA A 8 7.76 10.38 10.81
CA ALA A 8 8.84 9.50 11.24
C ALA A 8 9.85 9.21 10.13
N LEU A 9 9.38 9.06 8.88
CA LEU A 9 10.24 8.97 7.70
C LEU A 9 11.10 10.22 7.50
N LEU A 10 10.62 11.39 7.93
CA LEU A 10 11.35 12.67 7.92
C LEU A 10 12.17 12.92 9.19
N GLY A 11 12.21 11.98 10.15
CA GLY A 11 12.90 12.15 11.43
C GLY A 11 12.23 13.16 12.37
N CYS A 12 10.99 13.54 12.09
CA CYS A 12 10.22 14.54 12.84
C CYS A 12 9.19 13.92 13.80
N TYR A 13 9.13 12.58 13.87
CA TYR A 13 8.31 11.82 14.83
C TYR A 13 9.03 10.51 15.19
N GLU A 14 8.89 10.05 16.43
CA GLU A 14 9.59 8.85 16.91
C GLU A 14 8.94 7.56 16.41
N TRP A 15 9.75 6.66 15.81
CA TRP A 15 9.29 5.34 15.38
C TRP A 15 8.76 4.49 16.54
N ALA A 16 9.31 4.64 17.74
CA ALA A 16 8.84 3.95 18.95
C ALA A 16 7.38 4.29 19.32
N SER A 17 6.91 5.45 18.88
CA SER A 17 5.55 5.96 19.12
C SER A 17 4.53 5.53 18.05
N LEU A 18 4.93 4.67 17.10
CA LEU A 18 4.07 4.07 16.09
C LEU A 18 3.73 2.61 16.46
N PRO A 19 2.61 2.04 15.97
CA PRO A 19 2.31 0.62 16.17
C PRO A 19 3.38 -0.28 15.53
N SER A 20 3.69 -1.38 16.21
CA SER A 20 4.67 -2.38 15.75
C SER A 20 4.15 -3.12 14.52
N LEU A 21 5.01 -3.29 13.52
CA LEU A 21 4.72 -4.02 12.29
C LEU A 21 5.71 -5.19 12.12
N PRO A 22 5.58 -6.25 12.92
CA PRO A 22 6.57 -7.31 12.94
C PRO A 22 6.61 -8.12 11.62
N PRO A 23 7.80 -8.41 11.07
CA PRO A 23 7.95 -9.17 9.82
C PRO A 23 7.36 -10.57 9.85
N TRP A 24 7.34 -11.23 11.01
CA TRP A 24 6.76 -12.57 11.16
C TRP A 24 5.26 -12.63 10.84
N ARG A 25 4.56 -11.48 10.78
CA ARG A 25 3.17 -11.42 10.34
C ARG A 25 2.96 -12.00 8.94
N MET A 26 3.97 -11.88 8.06
CA MET A 26 3.94 -12.46 6.71
C MET A 26 3.89 -13.99 6.71
N LEU A 27 4.26 -14.63 7.81
CA LEU A 27 4.38 -16.08 7.93
C LEU A 27 3.16 -16.72 8.62
N LEU A 28 2.19 -15.91 9.04
CA LEU A 28 0.99 -16.40 9.70
C LEU A 28 0.13 -17.18 8.69
N PRO A 29 -0.43 -18.34 9.10
CA PRO A 29 -1.29 -19.12 8.23
C PRO A 29 -2.62 -18.40 7.94
N THR A 30 -3.24 -18.70 6.80
CA THR A 30 -4.44 -18.02 6.29
C THR A 30 -5.68 -18.14 7.20
N TRP A 31 -5.72 -19.15 8.08
CA TRP A 31 -6.79 -19.34 9.07
C TRP A 31 -6.63 -18.46 10.32
N PHE A 32 -5.46 -17.89 10.57
CA PHE A 32 -5.18 -17.14 11.80
C PHE A 32 -5.66 -15.68 11.69
N PRO A 33 -6.38 -15.11 12.67
CA PRO A 33 -7.11 -13.84 12.51
C PRO A 33 -6.26 -12.60 12.19
N PHE A 34 -4.94 -12.63 12.40
CA PHE A 34 -4.04 -11.49 12.13
C PHE A 34 -3.17 -11.67 10.89
N ASN A 35 -3.39 -12.72 10.09
CA ASN A 35 -2.68 -12.88 8.83
C ASN A 35 -3.02 -11.75 7.86
N ILE A 36 -2.17 -11.54 6.86
CA ILE A 36 -2.32 -10.41 5.93
C ILE A 36 -3.58 -10.50 5.06
N TYR A 37 -4.11 -11.71 4.81
CA TYR A 37 -5.29 -11.92 3.96
C TYR A 37 -6.62 -11.62 4.66
N GLN A 38 -6.61 -11.47 5.99
CA GLN A 38 -7.72 -10.92 6.78
C GLN A 38 -7.79 -9.38 6.72
N THR A 39 -6.82 -8.74 6.08
CA THR A 39 -6.82 -7.29 5.82
C THR A 39 -7.37 -7.02 4.42
N SER A 40 -8.13 -5.92 4.24
CA SER A 40 -8.60 -5.51 2.90
C SER A 40 -7.44 -5.35 1.92
N SER A 41 -7.69 -5.55 0.62
CA SER A 41 -6.66 -5.57 -0.42
C SER A 41 -5.78 -4.31 -0.41
N TRP A 42 -6.39 -3.11 -0.39
CA TRP A 42 -5.65 -1.84 -0.35
C TRP A 42 -4.80 -1.69 0.91
N ALA A 43 -5.31 -2.12 2.06
CA ALA A 43 -4.61 -2.00 3.33
C ALA A 43 -3.48 -3.03 3.40
N ARG A 44 -3.68 -4.25 2.88
CA ARG A 44 -2.64 -5.27 2.72
C ARG A 44 -1.51 -4.77 1.82
N ALA A 45 -1.84 -4.26 0.63
CA ALA A 45 -0.85 -3.73 -0.31
C ALA A 45 -0.06 -2.55 0.24
N THR A 46 -0.67 -1.72 1.10
CA THR A 46 0.02 -0.62 1.80
C THR A 46 0.88 -1.13 2.96
N LEU A 47 0.37 -2.10 3.73
CA LEU A 47 0.99 -2.63 4.93
C LEU A 47 2.26 -3.45 4.64
N VAL A 48 2.23 -4.28 3.60
CA VAL A 48 3.33 -5.22 3.32
C VAL A 48 4.65 -4.49 3.05
N PRO A 49 4.72 -3.44 2.20
CA PRO A 49 5.93 -2.62 2.04
C PRO A 49 6.27 -1.77 3.27
N LEU A 50 5.29 -1.45 4.13
CA LEU A 50 5.54 -0.71 5.38
C LEU A 50 6.25 -1.55 6.45
N ILE A 51 6.06 -2.87 6.46
CA ILE A 51 6.74 -3.77 7.40
C ILE A 51 8.26 -3.55 7.41
N PRO A 52 9.01 -3.67 6.28
CA PRO A 52 10.45 -3.48 6.27
C PRO A 52 10.86 -2.03 6.57
N ILE A 53 10.01 -1.06 6.21
CA ILE A 53 10.24 0.37 6.51
C ILE A 53 10.22 0.61 8.02
N ALA A 54 9.20 0.09 8.71
CA ALA A 54 9.05 0.19 10.15
C ALA A 54 10.10 -0.62 10.89
N GLU A 55 10.39 -1.84 10.43
CA GLU A 55 11.41 -2.73 10.99
C GLU A 55 12.82 -2.10 10.97
N LYS A 56 13.16 -1.41 9.87
CA LYS A 56 14.43 -0.69 9.73
C LYS A 56 14.39 0.73 10.31
N LYS A 57 13.22 1.20 10.78
CA LYS A 57 12.98 2.56 11.28
C LYS A 57 13.56 3.62 10.32
N LEU A 58 13.20 3.50 9.04
CA LEU A 58 13.83 4.32 7.99
C LEU A 58 13.63 5.81 8.25
N VAL A 59 14.71 6.58 8.11
CA VAL A 59 14.70 8.04 8.16
C VAL A 59 15.45 8.58 6.94
N PHE A 60 14.80 9.45 6.18
CA PHE A 60 15.34 10.16 5.04
C PHE A 60 15.86 11.51 5.51
N LYS A 61 17.19 11.69 5.49
CA LYS A 61 17.84 12.94 5.86
C LYS A 61 17.88 13.87 4.64
N PHE A 62 17.62 15.16 4.88
CA PHE A 62 17.70 16.22 3.89
C PHE A 62 18.86 17.16 4.21
N THR A 63 19.34 17.89 3.20
CA THR A 63 20.45 18.84 3.36
C THR A 63 20.09 19.99 4.31
N GLU A 64 18.83 20.37 4.32
CA GLU A 64 18.27 21.34 5.27
C GLU A 64 17.68 20.61 6.49
N ASN A 65 17.84 21.21 7.67
CA ASN A 65 17.19 20.74 8.87
C ASN A 65 15.69 21.01 8.78
N LEU A 66 14.93 20.07 8.22
CA LEU A 66 13.48 20.08 8.28
C LEU A 66 13.05 19.93 9.75
N SER A 67 12.30 20.91 10.23
CA SER A 67 11.60 20.83 11.51
C SER A 67 10.12 21.07 11.29
N PHE A 68 9.29 20.40 12.09
CA PHE A 68 7.85 20.57 12.14
C PHE A 68 7.42 20.78 13.61
N ASP A 69 8.22 21.53 14.37
CA ASP A 69 7.97 21.80 15.79
C ASP A 69 6.66 22.57 16.01
N GLU A 70 6.26 23.38 15.03
CA GLU A 70 5.00 24.11 15.01
C GLU A 70 3.75 23.20 15.03
N PHE A 71 3.89 21.91 14.71
CA PHE A 71 2.80 20.94 14.83
C PHE A 71 2.60 20.45 16.28
N TYR A 72 3.53 20.75 17.19
CA TYR A 72 3.48 20.29 18.56
C TYR A 72 3.11 21.44 19.51
N THR A 73 2.06 21.23 20.31
CA THR A 73 1.62 22.19 21.34
C THR A 73 2.44 22.13 22.63
N LYS A 74 3.28 21.09 22.77
CA LYS A 74 4.24 20.87 23.86
C LYS A 74 5.56 20.42 23.22
N GLU A 75 6.64 20.36 23.99
CA GLU A 75 7.89 19.73 23.51
C GLU A 75 7.59 18.36 22.89
N ARG A 76 8.32 18.01 21.81
CA ARG A 76 8.14 16.75 21.09
C ARG A 76 8.05 15.62 22.11
N VAL A 77 6.90 14.95 22.15
CA VAL A 77 6.69 13.84 23.08
C VAL A 77 7.62 12.71 22.66
N THR A 78 8.75 12.61 23.35
CA THR A 78 9.75 11.55 23.20
C THR A 78 9.30 10.24 23.86
N ASP A 79 8.36 10.33 24.80
CA ASP A 79 7.86 9.16 25.54
C ASP A 79 6.58 8.59 24.92
N SER A 80 6.75 7.44 24.27
CA SER A 80 5.80 6.73 23.43
C SER A 80 4.61 6.07 24.16
N PHE A 81 4.24 6.54 25.34
CA PHE A 81 3.30 5.85 26.24
C PHE A 81 2.00 6.63 26.50
N SER A 82 1.77 7.74 25.80
CA SER A 82 0.67 8.66 26.09
C SER A 82 -0.70 8.28 25.52
N THR A 83 -0.85 7.13 24.86
CA THR A 83 -2.20 6.58 24.66
C THR A 83 -2.71 6.12 26.02
N SER A 84 -3.45 7.00 26.70
CA SER A 84 -4.24 6.65 27.88
C SER A 84 -5.00 5.37 27.59
N LEU A 85 -4.96 4.42 28.52
CA LEU A 85 -5.78 3.19 28.56
C LEU A 85 -7.27 3.54 28.75
N CYS A 86 -7.79 4.47 27.95
CA CYS A 86 -9.17 4.90 27.98
C CYS A 86 -9.84 4.27 26.76
N GLY A 87 -10.30 3.04 26.94
CA GLY A 87 -10.96 2.25 25.91
C GLY A 87 -11.44 0.90 26.46
N ASP A 88 -12.28 0.22 25.68
CA ASP A 88 -12.75 -1.15 25.93
C ASP A 88 -11.58 -2.13 26.18
N TRP A 89 -11.85 -3.26 26.83
CA TRP A 89 -10.84 -4.28 27.20
C TRP A 89 -10.00 -4.73 26.00
N LYS A 90 -10.58 -4.74 24.79
CA LYS A 90 -9.89 -5.04 23.53
C LYS A 90 -8.78 -4.04 23.23
N SER A 91 -9.04 -2.74 23.39
CA SER A 91 -8.04 -1.69 23.18
C SER A 91 -6.87 -1.86 24.14
N SER A 92 -7.15 -2.18 25.41
CA SER A 92 -6.12 -2.47 26.41
C SER A 92 -5.29 -3.71 26.05
N LEU A 93 -5.93 -4.77 25.54
CA LEU A 93 -5.24 -5.96 25.06
C LEU A 93 -4.30 -5.63 23.88
N PHE A 94 -4.79 -4.93 22.87
CA PHE A 94 -3.97 -4.57 21.70
C PHE A 94 -2.80 -3.66 22.05
N LEU A 95 -3.00 -2.69 22.95
CA LEU A 95 -1.91 -1.85 23.47
C LEU A 95 -0.89 -2.70 24.24
N GLY A 96 -1.34 -3.61 25.10
CA GLY A 96 -0.46 -4.53 25.82
C GLY A 96 0.38 -5.41 24.88
N MET A 97 -0.23 -5.93 23.81
CA MET A 97 0.49 -6.68 22.78
C MET A 97 1.53 -5.81 22.06
N ASP A 98 1.17 -4.60 21.67
CA ASP A 98 2.10 -3.66 21.02
C ASP A 98 3.29 -3.31 21.94
N TYR A 99 3.04 -3.08 23.23
CA TYR A 99 4.11 -2.88 24.21
C TYR A 99 5.01 -4.11 24.34
N GLY A 100 4.43 -5.30 24.38
CA GLY A 100 5.18 -6.55 24.39
C GLY A 100 6.07 -6.70 23.15
N PHE A 101 5.55 -6.41 21.96
CA PHE A 101 6.33 -6.45 20.72
C PHE A 101 7.48 -5.44 20.72
N LYS A 102 7.24 -4.20 21.16
CA LYS A 102 8.29 -3.18 21.31
C LYS A 102 9.36 -3.56 22.33
N ALA A 103 8.96 -4.15 23.45
CA ALA A 103 9.90 -4.62 24.47
C ALA A 103 10.79 -5.74 23.91
N MET A 104 10.20 -6.72 23.23
CA MET A 104 10.96 -7.79 22.57
C MET A 104 11.89 -7.24 21.48
N GLU A 105 11.44 -6.27 20.69
CA GLU A 105 12.26 -5.61 19.67
C GLU A 105 13.47 -4.89 20.29
N ARG A 106 13.28 -4.15 21.40
CA ARG A 106 14.36 -3.49 22.15
C ARG A 106 15.39 -4.47 22.70
N LEU A 107 14.95 -5.69 23.04
CA LEU A 107 15.82 -6.78 23.47
C LEU A 107 16.48 -7.54 22.30
N GLY A 108 16.18 -7.16 21.05
CA GLY A 108 16.70 -7.82 19.84
C GLY A 108 16.01 -9.16 19.52
N ILE A 109 14.88 -9.46 20.17
CA ILE A 109 14.16 -10.72 20.03
C ILE A 109 12.99 -10.51 19.07
N VAL A 110 13.24 -10.64 17.76
CA VAL A 110 12.18 -10.62 16.73
C VAL A 110 12.16 -11.98 16.03
N PRO A 111 11.23 -12.89 16.39
CA PRO A 111 11.15 -14.21 15.80
C PRO A 111 11.04 -14.14 14.28
N PHE A 112 11.79 -15.01 13.58
CA PHE A 112 11.73 -15.14 12.11
C PHE A 112 11.90 -13.83 11.32
N ARG A 113 12.56 -12.81 11.89
CA ARG A 113 12.75 -11.48 11.29
C ARG A 113 13.15 -11.56 9.81
N GLU A 114 14.27 -12.22 9.52
CA GLU A 114 14.81 -12.35 8.16
C GLU A 114 13.89 -13.11 7.21
N ARG A 115 13.22 -14.16 7.71
CA ARG A 115 12.28 -14.95 6.91
C ARG A 115 11.04 -14.12 6.57
N GLY A 116 10.53 -13.32 7.51
CA GLY A 116 9.43 -12.41 7.29
C GLY A 116 9.77 -11.33 6.25
N LEU A 117 10.96 -10.72 6.33
CA LEU A 117 11.42 -9.71 5.36
C LEU A 117 11.61 -10.29 3.95
N LYS A 118 12.13 -11.53 3.85
CA LYS A 118 12.19 -12.25 2.56
C LYS A 118 10.80 -12.49 1.99
N GLU A 119 9.85 -12.86 2.84
CA GLU A 119 8.46 -13.07 2.41
C GLU A 119 7.78 -11.77 1.98
N VAL A 120 8.05 -10.63 2.63
CA VAL A 120 7.63 -9.30 2.15
C VAL A 120 8.08 -9.09 0.71
N THR A 121 9.36 -9.30 0.44
CA THR A 121 9.94 -9.07 -0.90
C THR A 121 9.32 -10.01 -1.93
N ARG A 122 9.23 -11.30 -1.61
CA ARG A 122 8.60 -12.30 -2.47
C ARG A 122 7.15 -11.93 -2.78
N TRP A 123 6.37 -11.60 -1.75
CA TRP A 123 4.96 -11.28 -1.87
C TRP A 123 4.73 -10.01 -2.71
N PHE A 124 5.56 -8.99 -2.48
CA PHE A 124 5.55 -7.73 -3.23
C PHE A 124 5.89 -7.96 -4.71
N LEU A 125 7.05 -8.56 -5.01
CA LEU A 125 7.52 -8.73 -6.39
C LEU A 125 6.59 -9.63 -7.22
N ALA A 126 5.92 -10.59 -6.61
CA ALA A 126 4.93 -11.43 -7.30
C ALA A 126 3.70 -10.64 -7.79
N ARG A 127 3.46 -9.43 -7.27
CA ARG A 127 2.29 -8.59 -7.54
C ARG A 127 2.61 -7.28 -8.24
N VAL A 128 3.89 -6.99 -8.48
CA VAL A 128 4.27 -5.84 -9.31
C VAL A 128 3.93 -6.18 -10.77
N GLU A 129 3.26 -5.24 -11.43
CA GLU A 129 2.96 -5.33 -12.85
C GLU A 129 4.20 -5.15 -13.70
N GLU A 130 4.15 -5.64 -14.93
CA GLU A 130 5.24 -5.41 -15.88
C GLU A 130 5.51 -3.91 -16.12
N SER A 131 4.44 -3.10 -16.08
CA SER A 131 4.45 -1.63 -16.17
C SER A 131 4.99 -0.94 -14.91
N GLY A 132 5.24 -1.69 -13.83
CA GLY A 132 5.65 -1.17 -12.52
C GLY A 132 4.50 -0.76 -11.61
N ASP A 133 3.24 -0.86 -12.03
CA ASP A 133 2.11 -0.59 -11.13
C ASP A 133 2.08 -1.65 -10.02
N PHE A 134 1.71 -1.23 -8.81
CA PHE A 134 1.55 -2.12 -7.68
C PHE A 134 0.30 -1.72 -6.89
N SER A 135 -0.72 -2.58 -6.96
CA SER A 135 -2.07 -2.35 -6.42
C SER A 135 -2.77 -1.07 -6.94
N ALA A 136 -2.14 -0.36 -7.88
CA ALA A 136 -2.59 0.85 -8.56
C ALA A 136 -3.19 1.96 -7.64
N ILE A 137 -2.69 2.04 -6.39
CA ILE A 137 -3.06 3.09 -5.43
C ILE A 137 -1.81 3.80 -4.88
N TYR A 138 -1.94 5.11 -4.64
CA TYR A 138 -0.82 5.95 -4.22
C TYR A 138 -0.08 5.44 -2.96
N PRO A 139 -0.75 5.07 -1.84
CA PRO A 139 -0.01 4.64 -0.65
C PRO A 139 0.82 3.37 -0.86
N ALA A 140 0.28 2.38 -1.59
CA ALA A 140 0.98 1.14 -1.89
C ALA A 140 2.20 1.39 -2.79
N MET A 141 2.04 2.23 -3.81
CA MET A 141 3.12 2.66 -4.69
C MET A 141 4.21 3.42 -3.92
N PHE A 142 3.81 4.42 -3.12
CA PHE A 142 4.72 5.26 -2.35
C PHE A 142 5.59 4.45 -1.40
N TYR A 143 4.98 3.61 -0.55
CA TYR A 143 5.77 2.81 0.40
C TYR A 143 6.60 1.72 -0.29
N SER A 144 6.12 1.15 -1.40
CA SER A 144 6.94 0.22 -2.20
C SER A 144 8.19 0.87 -2.77
N ILE A 145 8.08 2.10 -3.27
CA ILE A 145 9.23 2.86 -3.77
C ILE A 145 10.21 3.17 -2.64
N LEU A 146 9.73 3.63 -1.48
CA LEU A 146 10.60 3.90 -0.33
C LEU A 146 11.33 2.63 0.14
N TYR A 147 10.62 1.51 0.17
CA TYR A 147 11.19 0.21 0.51
C TYR A 147 12.29 -0.20 -0.48
N MET A 148 12.00 -0.16 -1.79
CA MET A 148 12.94 -0.53 -2.84
C MET A 148 14.14 0.40 -2.90
N ASN A 149 13.94 1.72 -2.80
CA ASN A 149 15.02 2.71 -2.78
C ASN A 149 16.05 2.50 -1.65
N LYS A 150 15.68 1.79 -0.57
CA LYS A 150 16.59 1.43 0.52
C LYS A 150 17.05 -0.03 0.50
N SER A 151 16.58 -0.82 -0.47
CA SER A 151 16.83 -2.26 -0.53
C SER A 151 17.55 -2.70 -1.81
N VAL A 152 17.55 -1.87 -2.86
CA VAL A 152 18.23 -2.13 -4.13
C VAL A 152 19.05 -0.92 -4.57
N ASP A 153 19.88 -1.10 -5.59
CA ASP A 153 20.62 -0.01 -6.24
C ASP A 153 19.67 0.92 -7.00
N VAL A 154 20.06 2.19 -7.18
CA VAL A 154 19.28 3.19 -7.93
C VAL A 154 19.10 2.77 -9.40
N SER A 155 20.02 1.98 -9.96
CA SER A 155 19.92 1.44 -11.32
C SER A 155 19.01 0.21 -11.43
N ASP A 156 18.41 -0.26 -10.34
CA ASP A 156 17.55 -1.44 -10.37
C ASP A 156 16.32 -1.21 -11.28
N PRO A 157 16.05 -2.12 -12.24
CA PRO A 157 14.98 -1.93 -13.22
C PRO A 157 13.58 -1.92 -12.59
N ILE A 158 13.37 -2.60 -11.46
CA ILE A 158 12.07 -2.61 -10.77
C ILE A 158 11.84 -1.26 -10.10
N LEU A 159 12.86 -0.68 -9.47
CA LEU A 159 12.76 0.67 -8.89
C LEU A 159 12.44 1.71 -9.98
N ALA A 160 13.12 1.66 -11.13
CA ALA A 160 12.84 2.54 -12.25
C ALA A 160 11.38 2.41 -12.75
N LYS A 161 10.89 1.17 -12.90
CA LYS A 161 9.49 0.90 -13.28
C LYS A 161 8.48 1.44 -12.27
N LEU A 162 8.72 1.26 -10.98
CA LEU A 162 7.85 1.79 -9.92
C LEU A 162 7.78 3.33 -9.96
N LEU A 163 8.89 4.01 -10.19
CA LEU A 163 8.94 5.47 -10.34
C LEU A 163 8.17 5.95 -11.58
N LEU A 164 8.34 5.25 -12.71
CA LEU A 164 7.57 5.53 -13.93
C LEU A 164 6.07 5.28 -13.73
N ALA A 165 5.71 4.28 -12.92
CA ALA A 165 4.33 4.02 -12.54
C ALA A 165 3.75 5.12 -11.66
N LEU A 166 4.48 5.57 -10.63
CA LEU A 166 4.06 6.70 -9.81
C LEU A 166 3.84 7.97 -10.65
N LYS A 167 4.69 8.22 -11.65
CA LYS A 167 4.54 9.38 -12.55
C LYS A 167 3.18 9.41 -13.27
N ARG A 168 2.56 8.25 -13.54
CA ARG A 168 1.23 8.18 -14.18
C ARG A 168 0.09 8.69 -13.31
N PHE A 169 0.32 8.85 -12.00
CA PHE A 169 -0.66 9.40 -11.07
C PHE A 169 -0.67 10.93 -11.10
N PHE A 170 0.36 11.55 -11.69
CA PHE A 170 0.48 13.00 -11.75
C PHE A 170 -0.37 13.60 -12.87
N LEU A 171 -1.17 14.59 -12.50
CA LEU A 171 -1.81 15.53 -13.41
C LEU A 171 -1.05 16.85 -13.30
N GLU A 172 -0.32 17.18 -14.36
CA GLU A 172 0.48 18.39 -14.44
C GLU A 172 -0.23 19.40 -15.35
N THR A 173 -0.51 20.57 -14.81
CA THR A 173 -0.96 21.75 -15.56
C THR A 173 0.17 22.78 -15.56
N LYS A 174 -0.05 23.94 -16.18
CA LYS A 174 0.94 25.02 -16.16
C LYS A 174 1.26 25.51 -14.73
N ASP A 175 0.27 25.49 -13.84
CA ASP A 175 0.35 26.14 -12.53
C ASP A 175 0.33 25.15 -11.36
N GLU A 176 -0.07 23.89 -11.58
CA GLU A 176 -0.30 22.90 -10.52
C GLU A 176 0.16 21.49 -10.92
N LEU A 177 0.67 20.75 -9.92
CA LEU A 177 0.93 19.33 -10.00
C LEU A 177 0.07 18.60 -8.97
N VAL A 178 -0.90 17.82 -9.43
CA VAL A 178 -1.82 17.06 -8.58
C VAL A 178 -1.50 15.58 -8.65
N VAL A 179 -1.43 14.92 -7.49
CA VAL A 179 -1.25 13.47 -7.40
C VAL A 179 -2.59 12.81 -7.19
N GLN A 180 -3.06 12.05 -8.17
CA GLN A 180 -4.25 11.23 -8.02
C GLN A 180 -3.98 10.09 -7.03
N ILE A 181 -5.02 9.62 -6.33
CA ILE A 181 -4.88 8.48 -5.40
C ILE A 181 -4.98 7.14 -6.14
N THR A 182 -5.78 7.09 -7.21
CA THR A 182 -5.94 5.98 -8.16
C THR A 182 -6.47 6.56 -9.49
N LEU A 183 -6.54 5.74 -10.53
CA LEU A 183 -7.06 6.09 -11.85
C LEU A 183 -8.33 5.27 -12.14
N SER A 184 -9.37 5.88 -12.69
CA SER A 184 -10.70 5.25 -12.86
C SER A 184 -11.08 4.82 -14.30
N PRO A 185 -10.16 4.53 -15.24
CA PRO A 185 -10.49 4.42 -16.66
C PRO A 185 -11.46 3.27 -16.98
N VAL A 186 -11.37 2.12 -16.29
CA VAL A 186 -12.27 0.99 -16.55
C VAL A 186 -13.67 1.30 -16.05
N TRP A 187 -13.75 1.87 -14.83
CA TRP A 187 -15.00 2.33 -14.24
C TRP A 187 -15.68 3.38 -15.10
N ASP A 188 -14.97 4.46 -15.43
CA ASP A 188 -15.51 5.58 -16.20
C ASP A 188 -15.96 5.13 -17.60
N SER A 189 -15.15 4.31 -18.29
CA SER A 189 -15.51 3.79 -19.62
C SER A 189 -16.76 2.92 -19.58
N ALA A 190 -16.89 2.06 -18.57
CA ALA A 190 -18.05 1.18 -18.42
C ALA A 190 -19.35 1.98 -18.16
N PHE A 191 -19.29 2.98 -17.27
CA PHE A 191 -20.44 3.83 -16.99
C PHE A 191 -20.82 4.71 -18.18
N VAL A 192 -19.84 5.33 -18.84
CA VAL A 192 -20.10 6.15 -20.03
C VAL A 192 -20.71 5.30 -21.14
N LEU A 193 -20.15 4.12 -21.42
CA LEU A 193 -20.70 3.22 -22.45
C LEU A 193 -22.16 2.86 -22.14
N ARG A 194 -22.45 2.48 -20.90
CA ARG A 194 -23.82 2.15 -20.46
C ARG A 194 -24.76 3.35 -20.61
N SER A 195 -24.37 4.52 -20.11
CA SER A 195 -25.20 5.73 -20.16
C SER A 195 -25.50 6.20 -21.59
N LEU A 196 -24.54 6.07 -22.51
CA LEU A 196 -24.74 6.43 -23.91
C LEU A 196 -25.78 5.51 -24.57
N VAL A 197 -25.69 4.19 -24.36
CA VAL A 197 -26.68 3.23 -24.87
C VAL A 197 -28.06 3.47 -24.27
N GLU A 198 -28.15 3.66 -22.94
CA GLU A 198 -29.42 3.95 -22.26
C GLU A 198 -30.05 5.28 -22.72
N SER A 199 -29.25 6.22 -23.23
CA SER A 199 -29.73 7.50 -23.79
C SER A 199 -30.25 7.38 -25.23
N GLY A 200 -30.26 6.18 -25.82
CA GLY A 200 -30.75 5.93 -27.17
C GLY A 200 -29.68 5.99 -28.27
N ILE A 201 -28.40 6.02 -27.92
CA ILE A 201 -27.31 5.89 -28.91
C ILE A 201 -27.17 4.42 -29.29
N GLU A 202 -27.17 4.14 -30.60
CA GLU A 202 -27.02 2.78 -31.14
C GLU A 202 -25.68 2.15 -30.71
N ALA A 203 -25.75 0.92 -30.21
CA ALA A 203 -24.59 0.22 -29.67
C ALA A 203 -23.53 -0.14 -30.73
N ASP A 204 -23.92 -0.20 -32.01
CA ASP A 204 -23.04 -0.52 -33.14
C ASP A 204 -22.19 0.67 -33.62
N GLN A 205 -22.41 1.87 -33.05
CA GLN A 205 -21.57 3.01 -33.34
C GLN A 205 -20.10 2.70 -33.06
N GLN A 206 -19.24 3.13 -33.98
CA GLN A 206 -17.82 2.79 -33.97
C GLN A 206 -17.11 3.14 -32.65
N ALA A 207 -17.47 4.25 -32.02
CA ALA A 207 -16.88 4.67 -30.74
C ALA A 207 -17.25 3.71 -29.59
N LEU A 208 -18.51 3.28 -29.52
CA LEU A 208 -19.01 2.36 -28.49
C LEU A 208 -18.41 0.96 -28.67
N GLN A 209 -18.32 0.48 -29.92
CA GLN A 209 -17.66 -0.80 -30.23
C GLN A 209 -16.19 -0.79 -29.80
N LYS A 210 -15.43 0.26 -30.11
CA LYS A 210 -14.04 0.40 -29.67
C LYS A 210 -13.90 0.40 -28.14
N ALA A 211 -14.78 1.10 -27.44
CA ALA A 211 -14.78 1.12 -25.98
C ALA A 211 -15.14 -0.26 -25.39
N GLY A 212 -16.12 -0.96 -25.97
CA GLY A 212 -16.47 -2.33 -25.60
C GLY A 212 -15.32 -3.32 -25.81
N GLU A 213 -14.68 -3.30 -26.98
CA GLU A 213 -13.48 -4.11 -27.27
C GLU A 213 -12.33 -3.81 -26.31
N TRP A 214 -12.14 -2.53 -25.97
CA TRP A 214 -11.13 -2.14 -24.99
C TRP A 214 -11.45 -2.69 -23.60
N LEU A 215 -12.70 -2.62 -23.13
CA LEU A 215 -13.13 -3.21 -21.86
C LEU A 215 -12.93 -4.73 -21.84
N VAL A 216 -13.25 -5.44 -22.93
CA VAL A 216 -12.98 -6.89 -23.04
C VAL A 216 -11.49 -7.19 -22.88
N LYS A 217 -10.62 -6.39 -23.51
CA LYS A 217 -9.15 -6.52 -23.35
C LYS A 217 -8.66 -6.21 -21.93
N LYS A 218 -9.46 -5.52 -21.10
CA LYS A 218 -9.17 -5.25 -19.68
C LYS A 218 -9.61 -6.34 -18.72
N GLN A 219 -10.24 -7.41 -19.22
CA GLN A 219 -10.60 -8.54 -18.37
C GLN A 219 -9.35 -9.24 -17.84
N VAL A 220 -9.29 -9.43 -16.52
CA VAL A 220 -8.21 -10.12 -15.83
C VAL A 220 -8.55 -11.61 -15.77
N SER A 221 -7.78 -12.43 -16.48
CA SER A 221 -7.93 -13.89 -16.51
C SER A 221 -7.16 -14.63 -15.42
N LEU A 222 -6.31 -13.92 -14.67
CA LEU A 222 -5.50 -14.47 -13.59
C LEU A 222 -6.23 -14.46 -12.26
N GLU A 223 -5.80 -15.35 -11.38
CA GLU A 223 -6.24 -15.38 -9.99
C GLU A 223 -5.46 -14.32 -9.19
N GLY A 224 -6.20 -13.44 -8.52
CA GLY A 224 -5.67 -12.46 -7.58
C GLY A 224 -5.82 -12.93 -6.14
N ASP A 225 -5.49 -12.07 -5.18
CA ASP A 225 -5.57 -12.41 -3.74
C ASP A 225 -6.99 -12.76 -3.24
N TRP A 226 -8.03 -12.55 -4.04
CA TRP A 226 -9.39 -12.93 -3.69
C TRP A 226 -9.52 -14.45 -3.47
N VAL A 227 -8.65 -15.29 -4.07
CA VAL A 227 -8.64 -16.76 -3.88
C VAL A 227 -8.42 -17.21 -2.44
N TYR A 228 -7.85 -16.35 -1.59
CA TYR A 228 -7.67 -16.68 -0.18
C TYR A 228 -8.99 -16.69 0.61
N ASN A 229 -10.05 -16.09 0.05
CA ASN A 229 -11.38 -15.98 0.68
C ASN A 229 -12.49 -16.63 -0.15
N VAL A 230 -12.20 -17.11 -1.36
CA VAL A 230 -13.17 -17.67 -2.30
C VAL A 230 -12.72 -19.07 -2.72
N PRO A 231 -13.64 -20.07 -2.77
CA PRO A 231 -13.30 -21.41 -3.27
C PRO A 231 -12.68 -21.37 -4.66
N SER A 232 -11.67 -22.23 -4.89
CA SER A 232 -10.78 -22.27 -6.08
C SER A 232 -11.43 -22.59 -7.43
N ALA A 233 -12.77 -22.60 -7.53
CA ALA A 233 -13.49 -23.06 -8.71
C ALA A 233 -13.86 -21.96 -9.71
N CYS A 234 -13.54 -20.68 -9.43
CA CYS A 234 -14.07 -19.56 -10.22
C CYS A 234 -13.15 -19.09 -11.36
N GLY A 235 -11.85 -19.42 -11.36
CA GLY A 235 -10.89 -18.86 -12.31
C GLY A 235 -10.85 -17.32 -12.30
N GLY A 236 -10.09 -16.72 -13.22
CA GLY A 236 -10.18 -15.27 -13.46
C GLY A 236 -11.40 -14.88 -14.30
N GLY A 237 -11.63 -13.58 -14.43
CA GLY A 237 -12.72 -13.04 -15.25
C GLY A 237 -13.22 -11.67 -14.81
N GLY A 238 -12.61 -11.07 -13.79
CA GLY A 238 -12.98 -9.76 -13.28
C GLY A 238 -12.35 -8.60 -14.06
N TRP A 239 -12.72 -7.39 -13.68
CA TRP A 239 -12.14 -6.14 -14.16
C TRP A 239 -11.63 -5.34 -12.97
N ALA A 240 -10.44 -4.76 -13.11
CA ALA A 240 -9.94 -3.77 -12.16
C ALA A 240 -10.63 -2.42 -12.34
N PHE A 241 -10.40 -1.51 -11.41
CA PHE A 241 -10.81 -0.11 -11.55
C PHE A 241 -9.87 0.66 -12.49
N GLU A 242 -8.58 0.30 -12.45
CA GLU A 242 -7.47 0.94 -13.13
C GLU A 242 -7.11 0.32 -14.48
N PHE A 243 -6.11 0.87 -15.18
CA PHE A 243 -5.64 0.35 -16.47
C PHE A 243 -5.04 -1.07 -16.38
N CYS A 244 -4.24 -1.31 -15.35
CA CYS A 244 -3.47 -2.55 -15.12
C CYS A 244 -3.38 -2.80 -13.61
N ASN A 245 -4.03 -3.85 -13.12
CA ASN A 245 -4.05 -4.24 -11.71
C ASN A 245 -4.61 -5.68 -11.60
N ARG A 246 -3.77 -6.68 -11.86
CA ARG A 246 -4.13 -8.10 -11.96
C ARG A 246 -4.25 -8.79 -10.60
#